data_AF-J4TS47-F1
#
_entry.id   AF-J4TS47-F1
#
_cell.length_a   1.000
_cell.length_b   1.000
_cell.length_c   1.000
_cell.angle_alpha   90.00
_cell.angle_beta   90.00
_cell.angle_gamma   90.00
#
_symmetry.space_group_name_H-M   'P 1'
#
loop_
_entity.id
_entity.type
_entity.pdbx_description
1 polymer ?
#
loop_
_entity_poly.entity_id
_entity_poly.type
_entity_poly.pdbx_seq_one_letter_code
_entity_poly.pdbx_strand_id
1 'polypeptide(L)'
;MSNWSEQQFTRKGAELRAKVEAGKCKLALTKMKIGNGSVTPGEVDRMTDLKNPQLVFGISSCTVSEEDSTVCKTVGIASSTNVENSFLVSEMGIYATDPDIGEILYLVCIDSVPDTMPNKRVASPVTLTYQFDIVTSNTANVTAVITPTGLATAKMVNDHRTAAELDHPEKSVHKKHLHADAYESPALTGTPTAPTAARGTNTAQIANTAFVAQAIAALVNSSPAALDTLQELAKAIGNDPNFATTILNKIAEKVSKSGDTMSGNLNLGKALNFTGGVTSAGIWPGQKDVGDPIAAQDANLIIASWFGIGFYDMCNKQVSCGIDTRTGNYLTNGKVITKGGVEGNLNGTADNASKLGGKSLADILGKITAQNTGGIVASSIAQNGWVKFANGLIIQWGTIDGLSSAARSYAFPIEFPNKAFMITGGSVSYEYGVTLKTASNAQFVAAWWPDELGTPQNGNPVQFIAIGH
;
A
#
# COMPACT_ATOMS: atom_id res chain seq x y z
N MET A 1 67.34 43.57 -81.49
CA MET A 1 65.90 43.87 -81.43
C MET A 1 65.50 44.33 -82.80
N SER A 2 64.57 43.62 -83.43
CA SER A 2 63.92 44.01 -84.67
C SER A 2 63.51 45.48 -84.67
N ASN A 3 63.84 46.22 -85.74
CA ASN A 3 63.64 47.67 -85.80
C ASN A 3 62.40 48.08 -86.62
N TRP A 4 61.71 47.14 -87.29
CA TRP A 4 60.39 47.33 -87.95
C TRP A 4 60.20 48.71 -88.62
N SER A 5 61.27 49.21 -89.25
CA SER A 5 61.44 50.63 -89.56
C SER A 5 60.71 51.06 -90.82
N GLU A 6 60.20 50.10 -91.60
CA GLU A 6 59.51 50.33 -92.86
C GLU A 6 58.13 49.65 -92.83
N GLN A 7 57.08 50.46 -92.95
CA GLN A 7 55.70 50.01 -92.99
C GLN A 7 55.01 50.62 -94.22
N GLN A 8 54.34 49.79 -95.01
CA GLN A 8 53.67 50.25 -96.22
C GLN A 8 52.34 49.53 -96.43
N PHE A 9 51.34 50.28 -96.87
CA PHE A 9 50.05 49.73 -97.27
C PHE A 9 50.17 49.08 -98.64
N THR A 10 49.49 47.94 -98.83
CA THR A 10 49.26 47.41 -100.18
C THR A 10 48.26 48.32 -100.91
N ARG A 11 48.16 48.23 -102.24
CA ARG A 11 47.16 48.99 -103.02
C ARG A 11 45.75 48.76 -102.49
N LYS A 12 45.41 47.48 -102.26
CA LYS A 12 44.11 47.08 -101.68
C LYS A 12 43.93 47.57 -100.25
N GLY A 13 45.00 47.58 -99.45
CA GLY A 13 44.99 48.12 -98.09
C GLY A 13 44.74 49.62 -98.05
N ALA A 14 45.36 50.38 -98.95
CA ALA A 14 45.14 51.82 -99.09
C ALA A 14 43.70 52.13 -99.57
N GLU A 15 43.16 51.33 -100.49
CA GLU A 15 41.75 51.42 -100.92
C GLU A 15 40.78 51.13 -99.75
N LEU A 16 41.01 50.07 -98.97
CA LEU A 16 40.20 49.76 -97.79
C LEU A 16 40.30 50.86 -96.74
N ARG A 17 41.50 51.41 -96.51
CA ARG A 17 41.69 52.54 -95.59
C ARG A 17 40.86 53.75 -96.03
N ALA A 18 40.85 54.07 -97.32
CA ALA A 18 40.03 55.16 -97.86
C ALA A 18 38.52 54.90 -97.67
N LYS A 19 38.05 53.65 -97.81
CA LYS A 19 36.64 53.27 -97.53
C LYS A 19 36.29 53.45 -96.05
N VAL A 20 37.20 53.07 -95.15
CA VAL A 20 37.03 53.22 -93.69
C VAL A 20 37.02 54.69 -93.29
N GLU A 21 37.94 55.50 -93.82
CA GLU A 21 38.00 56.95 -93.57
C GLU A 21 36.77 57.70 -94.12
N ALA A 22 36.21 57.23 -95.24
CA ALA A 22 34.94 57.72 -95.78
C ALA A 22 33.70 57.20 -95.00
N GLY A 23 33.87 56.40 -93.96
CA GLY A 23 32.79 55.88 -93.11
C GLY A 23 31.92 54.79 -93.77
N LYS A 24 32.37 54.18 -94.87
CA LYS A 24 31.59 53.20 -95.64
C LYS A 24 31.65 51.78 -95.06
N CYS A 25 32.69 51.47 -94.29
CA CYS A 25 32.84 50.17 -93.62
C CYS A 25 33.68 50.30 -92.34
N LYS A 26 33.66 49.25 -91.52
CA LYS A 26 34.55 49.09 -90.37
C LYS A 26 35.84 48.40 -90.80
N LEU A 27 36.97 48.79 -90.22
CA LEU A 27 38.23 48.08 -90.41
C LEU A 27 38.17 46.79 -89.57
N ALA A 28 37.87 45.67 -90.21
CA ALA A 28 37.81 44.37 -89.56
C ALA A 28 39.13 43.62 -89.76
N LEU A 29 39.99 43.60 -88.75
CA LEU A 29 41.25 42.86 -88.77
C LEU A 29 41.00 41.39 -88.46
N THR A 30 41.61 40.48 -89.22
CA THR A 30 41.29 39.04 -89.12
C THR A 30 42.43 38.22 -88.54
N LYS A 31 43.66 38.48 -88.97
CA LYS A 31 44.85 37.72 -88.56
C LYS A 31 46.13 38.48 -88.85
N MET A 32 47.21 38.00 -88.27
CA MET A 32 48.57 38.42 -88.58
C MET A 32 49.36 37.23 -89.12
N LYS A 33 50.27 37.52 -90.05
CA LYS A 33 51.26 36.55 -90.51
C LYS A 33 52.65 37.10 -90.33
N ILE A 34 53.60 36.22 -90.08
CA ILE A 34 55.03 36.52 -90.13
C ILE A 34 55.73 35.54 -91.06
N GLY A 35 56.80 36.02 -91.70
CA GLY A 35 57.55 35.26 -92.69
C GLY A 35 59.02 35.67 -92.75
N ASN A 36 59.76 34.98 -93.61
CA ASN A 36 61.18 35.22 -93.88
C ASN A 36 61.45 35.58 -95.35
N GLY A 37 60.46 36.17 -96.03
CA GLY A 37 60.60 36.64 -97.41
C GLY A 37 61.46 37.90 -97.53
N SER A 38 62.12 38.04 -98.69
CA SER A 38 62.88 39.25 -99.05
C SER A 38 61.98 40.20 -99.84
N VAL A 39 61.37 41.17 -99.14
CA VAL A 39 60.44 42.16 -99.71
C VAL A 39 61.16 43.50 -99.85
N THR A 40 61.04 44.16 -101.00
CA THR A 40 61.47 45.56 -101.16
C THR A 40 60.25 46.51 -101.13
N PRO A 41 60.37 47.75 -100.63
CA PRO A 41 59.23 48.67 -100.50
C PRO A 41 58.42 48.89 -101.79
N GLY A 42 59.09 48.91 -102.94
CA GLY A 42 58.43 49.07 -104.25
C GLY A 42 57.53 47.89 -104.67
N GLU A 43 57.63 46.74 -104.00
CA GLU A 43 56.84 45.55 -104.32
C GLU A 43 55.56 45.44 -103.47
N VAL A 44 55.51 46.07 -102.29
CA VAL A 44 54.40 45.95 -101.32
C VAL A 44 53.05 46.36 -101.91
N ASP A 45 53.03 47.37 -102.79
CA ASP A 45 51.80 47.88 -103.42
C ASP A 45 51.00 46.77 -104.13
N ARG A 46 51.69 45.79 -104.73
CA ARG A 46 51.08 44.72 -105.52
C ARG A 46 50.91 43.39 -104.76
N MET A 47 51.31 43.33 -103.47
CA MET A 47 51.25 42.10 -102.68
C MET A 47 49.82 41.76 -102.24
N THR A 48 49.48 40.47 -102.29
CA THR A 48 48.21 39.91 -101.80
C THR A 48 48.37 38.95 -100.63
N ASP A 49 49.58 38.44 -100.41
CA ASP A 49 50.03 37.66 -99.25
C ASP A 49 51.51 38.03 -99.00
N LEU A 50 52.08 37.61 -97.87
CA LEU A 50 53.51 37.70 -97.62
C LEU A 50 54.29 36.87 -98.65
N LYS A 51 55.54 37.22 -98.93
CA LYS A 51 56.33 36.51 -99.95
C LYS A 51 56.65 35.08 -99.52
N ASN A 52 56.94 34.87 -98.24
CA ASN A 52 57.17 33.56 -97.66
C ASN A 52 56.62 33.45 -96.23
N PRO A 53 55.29 33.33 -96.05
CA PRO A 53 54.67 33.23 -94.74
C PRO A 53 55.07 31.92 -94.04
N GLN A 54 55.57 32.02 -92.81
CA GLN A 54 56.01 30.88 -92.00
C GLN A 54 55.10 30.60 -90.80
N LEU A 55 54.43 31.62 -90.27
CA LEU A 55 53.49 31.47 -89.17
C LEU A 55 52.28 32.39 -89.35
N VAL A 56 51.10 31.85 -89.06
CA VAL A 56 49.82 32.58 -89.01
C VAL A 56 49.30 32.54 -87.58
N PHE A 57 48.89 33.68 -87.04
CA PHE A 57 48.30 33.77 -85.71
C PHE A 57 47.12 34.75 -85.70
N GLY A 58 46.18 34.49 -84.79
CA GLY A 58 45.00 35.35 -84.61
C GLY A 58 45.34 36.64 -83.86
N ILE A 59 44.39 37.56 -83.85
CA ILE A 59 44.48 38.77 -83.05
C ILE A 59 44.04 38.43 -81.63
N SER A 60 44.91 38.71 -80.65
CA SER A 60 44.68 38.39 -79.23
C SER A 60 43.94 39.52 -78.51
N SER A 61 44.19 40.78 -78.89
CA SER A 61 43.43 41.92 -78.42
C SER A 61 43.38 43.03 -79.46
N CYS A 62 42.31 43.82 -79.46
CA CYS A 62 42.15 45.02 -80.27
C CYS A 62 41.36 46.01 -79.42
N THR A 63 42.05 46.99 -78.86
CA THR A 63 41.49 47.92 -77.87
C THR A 63 41.92 49.34 -78.20
N VAL A 64 41.04 50.31 -77.94
CA VAL A 64 41.39 51.73 -78.05
C VAL A 64 42.42 52.06 -76.95
N SER A 65 43.46 52.82 -77.28
CA SER A 65 44.47 53.25 -76.32
C SER A 65 43.81 54.12 -75.23
N GLU A 66 44.16 53.90 -73.97
CA GLU A 66 43.67 54.72 -72.85
C GLU A 66 44.18 56.16 -72.91
N GLU A 67 45.31 56.39 -73.59
CA GLU A 67 45.98 57.70 -73.70
C GLU A 67 45.53 58.52 -74.94
N ASP A 68 45.11 57.84 -76.01
CA ASP A 68 44.70 58.49 -77.27
C ASP A 68 43.56 57.72 -77.94
N SER A 69 42.37 58.33 -77.96
CA SER A 69 41.18 57.76 -78.57
C SER A 69 41.26 57.58 -80.10
N THR A 70 42.29 58.10 -80.76
CA THR A 70 42.54 57.92 -82.20
C THR A 70 43.45 56.72 -82.51
N VAL A 71 44.02 56.09 -81.48
CA VAL A 71 44.90 54.91 -81.61
C VAL A 71 44.18 53.64 -81.17
N CYS A 72 44.12 52.65 -82.05
CA CYS A 72 43.70 51.30 -81.73
C CYS A 72 44.93 50.38 -81.61
N LYS A 73 45.17 49.87 -80.40
CA LYS A 73 46.25 48.92 -80.10
C LYS A 73 45.78 47.50 -80.43
N THR A 74 46.37 46.92 -81.48
CA THR A 74 46.09 45.55 -81.92
C THR A 74 47.27 44.66 -81.59
N VAL A 75 47.04 43.65 -80.76
CA VAL A 75 48.09 42.72 -80.29
C VAL A 75 47.85 41.35 -80.87
N GLY A 76 48.87 40.75 -81.46
CA GLY A 76 48.91 39.35 -81.81
C GLY A 76 50.06 38.65 -81.07
N ILE A 77 49.78 37.48 -80.52
CA ILE A 77 50.78 36.67 -79.81
C ILE A 77 51.19 35.51 -80.70
N ALA A 78 52.46 35.51 -81.11
CA ALA A 78 53.10 34.39 -81.79
C ALA A 78 53.74 33.46 -80.75
N SER A 79 53.48 32.16 -80.86
CA SER A 79 54.05 31.14 -79.97
C SER A 79 54.95 30.20 -80.74
N SER A 80 56.14 29.88 -80.19
CA SER A 80 57.06 28.91 -80.78
C SER A 80 56.45 27.51 -80.88
N THR A 81 55.41 27.20 -80.10
CA THR A 81 54.69 25.91 -80.16
C THR A 81 54.08 25.62 -81.53
N ASN A 82 53.77 26.66 -82.31
CA ASN A 82 53.10 26.54 -83.62
C ASN A 82 54.09 26.71 -84.79
N VAL A 83 55.40 26.71 -84.51
CA VAL A 83 56.46 26.91 -85.49
C VAL A 83 57.21 25.60 -85.71
N GLU A 84 57.15 25.05 -86.92
CA GLU A 84 57.82 23.78 -87.26
C GLU A 84 59.35 23.92 -87.36
N ASN A 85 59.82 24.95 -88.06
CA ASN A 85 61.24 25.23 -88.30
C ASN A 85 61.58 26.65 -87.83
N SER A 86 62.77 26.85 -87.25
CA SER A 86 63.18 28.19 -86.81
C SER A 86 63.46 29.07 -88.03
N PHE A 87 63.01 30.31 -88.00
CA PHE A 87 63.21 31.26 -89.10
C PHE A 87 63.47 32.68 -88.60
N LEU A 88 64.15 33.48 -89.41
CA LEU A 88 64.34 34.91 -89.18
C LEU A 88 63.08 35.66 -89.63
N VAL A 89 62.52 36.48 -88.76
CA VAL A 89 61.29 37.23 -89.02
C VAL A 89 61.63 38.51 -89.77
N SER A 90 61.56 38.49 -91.11
CA SER A 90 61.89 39.66 -91.96
C SER A 90 60.68 40.40 -92.51
N GLU A 91 59.52 39.75 -92.55
CA GLU A 91 58.26 40.37 -93.01
C GLU A 91 57.11 40.03 -92.06
N MET A 92 56.22 41.00 -91.87
CA MET A 92 54.98 40.84 -91.12
C MET A 92 53.82 41.45 -91.89
N GLY A 93 52.68 40.79 -91.89
CA GLY A 93 51.49 41.22 -92.60
C GLY A 93 50.27 41.23 -91.68
N ILE A 94 49.53 42.33 -91.71
CA ILE A 94 48.20 42.42 -91.07
C ILE A 94 47.14 42.20 -92.14
N TYR A 95 46.17 41.34 -91.86
CA TYR A 95 45.06 41.04 -92.75
C TYR A 95 43.77 41.69 -92.25
N ALA A 96 42.98 42.17 -93.19
CA ALA A 96 41.69 42.76 -92.93
C ALA A 96 40.64 42.28 -93.94
N THR A 97 39.37 42.32 -93.58
CA THR A 97 38.26 42.05 -94.50
C THR A 97 37.83 43.33 -95.19
N ASP A 98 37.93 43.36 -96.52
CA ASP A 98 37.24 44.34 -97.36
C ASP A 98 35.83 43.82 -97.68
N PRO A 99 34.77 44.64 -97.52
CA PRO A 99 33.39 44.21 -97.73
C PRO A 99 33.08 43.75 -99.16
N ASP A 100 33.83 44.23 -100.16
CA ASP A 100 33.53 43.95 -101.58
C ASP A 100 34.32 42.75 -102.12
N ILE A 101 35.53 42.51 -101.61
CA ILE A 101 36.46 41.51 -102.16
C ILE A 101 36.93 40.46 -101.14
N GLY A 102 36.50 40.56 -99.89
CA GLY A 102 36.85 39.62 -98.83
C GLY A 102 38.19 39.93 -98.16
N GLU A 103 38.85 38.91 -97.63
CA GLU A 103 40.10 39.08 -96.87
C GLU A 103 41.26 39.53 -97.77
N ILE A 104 41.95 40.59 -97.34
CA ILE A 104 43.08 41.19 -98.04
C ILE A 104 44.27 41.37 -97.09
N LEU A 105 45.48 41.41 -97.66
CA LEU A 105 46.67 41.90 -96.99
C LEU A 105 46.58 43.43 -96.89
N TYR A 106 46.39 43.96 -95.68
CA TYR A 106 46.14 45.36 -95.43
C TYR A 106 47.44 46.18 -95.35
N LEU A 107 48.38 45.72 -94.54
CA LEU A 107 49.66 46.40 -94.29
C LEU A 107 50.77 45.35 -94.25
N VAL A 108 51.94 45.71 -94.79
CA VAL A 108 53.18 44.93 -94.65
C VAL A 108 54.20 45.77 -93.89
N CYS A 109 54.87 45.14 -92.94
CA CYS A 109 56.02 45.67 -92.23
C CYS A 109 57.25 44.86 -92.59
N ILE A 110 58.34 45.55 -92.90
CA ILE A 110 59.61 44.96 -93.28
C ILE A 110 60.62 45.29 -92.19
N ASP A 111 61.40 44.30 -91.78
CA ASP A 111 62.48 44.49 -90.81
C ASP A 111 63.84 44.42 -91.51
N SER A 112 64.65 45.46 -91.30
CA SER A 112 66.00 45.56 -91.84
C SER A 112 67.03 44.79 -90.99
N VAL A 113 66.67 44.37 -89.76
CA VAL A 113 67.51 43.57 -88.85
C VAL A 113 66.65 42.47 -88.17
N PRO A 114 66.28 41.40 -88.89
CA PRO A 114 65.30 40.42 -88.42
C PRO A 114 65.79 39.61 -87.21
N ASP A 115 64.88 39.37 -86.26
CA ASP A 115 65.12 38.51 -85.09
C ASP A 115 64.64 37.06 -85.34
N THR A 116 65.12 36.09 -84.55
CA THR A 116 64.84 34.67 -84.75
C THR A 116 63.57 34.23 -84.03
N MET A 117 62.61 33.67 -84.76
CA MET A 117 61.51 32.91 -84.17
C MET A 117 61.94 31.44 -83.96
N PRO A 118 61.99 30.93 -82.72
CA PRO A 118 62.35 29.56 -82.45
C PRO A 118 61.23 28.57 -82.84
N ASN A 119 61.60 27.31 -83.12
CA ASN A 119 60.66 26.24 -83.39
C ASN A 119 60.06 25.62 -82.11
N LYS A 120 59.06 24.76 -82.27
CA LYS A 120 58.34 24.07 -81.19
C LYS A 120 59.18 23.11 -80.33
N ARG A 121 60.42 22.84 -80.72
CA ARG A 121 61.32 21.88 -80.04
C ARG A 121 62.25 22.55 -79.01
N VAL A 122 62.14 23.86 -78.80
CA VAL A 122 62.86 24.54 -77.71
C VAL A 122 62.32 24.10 -76.34
N ALA A 123 63.22 23.97 -75.35
CA ALA A 123 62.89 23.43 -74.03
C ALA A 123 61.81 24.24 -73.27
N SER A 124 61.70 25.54 -73.55
CA SER A 124 60.66 26.41 -73.00
C SER A 124 59.96 27.14 -74.14
N PRO A 125 58.62 27.06 -74.26
CA PRO A 125 57.87 27.82 -75.25
C PRO A 125 58.17 29.31 -75.13
N VAL A 126 58.55 29.92 -76.24
CA VAL A 126 58.76 31.37 -76.33
C VAL A 126 57.52 31.98 -76.95
N THR A 127 57.00 33.02 -76.31
CA THR A 127 55.91 33.83 -76.86
C THR A 127 56.47 35.21 -77.21
N LEU A 128 56.25 35.64 -78.45
CA LEU A 128 56.56 36.98 -78.91
C LEU A 128 55.25 37.75 -79.07
N THR A 129 55.18 38.91 -78.43
CA THR A 129 54.01 39.78 -78.50
C THR A 129 54.29 40.86 -79.53
N TYR A 130 53.50 40.88 -80.60
CA TYR A 130 53.55 41.91 -81.64
C TYR A 130 52.38 42.87 -81.45
N GLN A 131 52.68 44.14 -81.25
CA GLN A 131 51.68 45.20 -81.08
C GLN A 131 51.74 46.17 -82.26
N PHE A 132 50.57 46.48 -82.81
CA PHE A 132 50.37 47.50 -83.82
C PHE A 132 49.48 48.61 -83.30
N ASP A 133 49.97 49.83 -83.38
CA ASP A 133 49.22 51.03 -83.05
C ASP A 133 48.62 51.58 -84.35
N ILE A 134 47.34 51.32 -84.58
CA ILE A 134 46.64 51.75 -85.79
C ILE A 134 45.96 53.07 -85.49
N VAL A 135 46.47 54.14 -86.11
CA VAL A 135 45.91 55.48 -85.97
C VAL A 135 44.80 55.68 -86.99
N THR A 136 43.60 56.04 -86.54
CA THR A 136 42.45 56.33 -87.40
C THR A 136 41.67 57.52 -86.86
N SER A 137 40.94 58.25 -87.72
CA SER A 137 40.07 59.34 -87.29
C SER A 137 38.89 58.89 -86.42
N ASN A 138 38.58 57.59 -86.38
CA ASN A 138 37.54 57.01 -85.54
C ASN A 138 37.86 55.55 -85.18
N THR A 139 38.50 55.34 -84.03
CA THR A 139 38.90 54.00 -83.56
C THR A 139 37.73 53.07 -83.22
N ALA A 140 36.52 53.60 -83.02
CA ALA A 140 35.33 52.79 -82.79
C ALA A 140 34.92 51.96 -84.02
N ASN A 141 35.49 52.26 -85.19
CA ASN A 141 35.30 51.51 -86.42
C ASN A 141 36.39 50.45 -86.68
N VAL A 142 37.38 50.30 -85.79
CA VAL A 142 38.33 49.18 -85.86
C VAL A 142 37.79 48.03 -85.01
N THR A 143 37.62 46.87 -85.62
CA THR A 143 37.15 45.65 -84.97
C THR A 143 38.12 44.52 -85.31
N ALA A 144 38.36 43.59 -84.38
CA ALA A 144 39.18 42.41 -84.66
C ALA A 144 38.41 41.13 -84.37
N VAL A 145 38.61 40.12 -85.22
CA VAL A 145 38.13 38.77 -84.96
C VAL A 145 39.12 38.10 -84.00
N ILE A 146 38.72 37.95 -82.73
CA ILE A 146 39.54 37.29 -81.70
C ILE A 146 39.24 35.79 -81.71
N THR A 147 40.22 34.97 -82.08
CA THR A 147 40.07 33.51 -82.15
C THR A 147 40.19 32.88 -80.75
N PRO A 148 39.20 32.10 -80.26
CA PRO A 148 39.10 31.69 -78.84
C PRO A 148 39.89 30.43 -78.46
N THR A 149 41.01 30.13 -79.13
CA THR A 149 41.77 28.90 -78.83
C THR A 149 42.76 29.09 -77.67
N GLY A 150 42.33 28.74 -76.45
CA GLY A 150 43.17 27.97 -75.52
C GLY A 150 43.91 28.67 -74.38
N LEU A 151 43.77 29.98 -74.17
CA LEU A 151 44.34 30.66 -73.00
C LEU A 151 43.34 31.64 -72.40
N ALA A 152 42.94 31.41 -71.15
CA ALA A 152 42.14 32.38 -70.39
C ALA A 152 43.04 33.58 -70.04
N THR A 153 42.61 34.78 -70.43
CA THR A 153 43.34 36.01 -70.06
C THR A 153 43.19 36.26 -68.56
N ALA A 154 44.14 36.98 -67.94
CA ALA A 154 44.05 37.37 -66.53
C ALA A 154 42.73 38.11 -66.20
N LYS A 155 42.20 38.84 -67.19
CA LYS A 155 40.89 39.47 -67.13
C LYS A 155 39.75 38.45 -67.00
N MET A 156 39.73 37.40 -67.81
CA MET A 156 38.71 36.34 -67.73
C MET A 156 38.69 35.65 -66.36
N VAL A 157 39.87 35.43 -65.76
CA VAL A 157 39.99 34.84 -64.42
C VAL A 157 39.48 35.80 -63.34
N ASN A 158 39.80 37.09 -63.44
CA ASN A 158 39.37 38.07 -62.45
C ASN A 158 37.86 38.32 -62.51
N ASP A 159 37.29 38.41 -63.71
CA ASP A 159 35.85 38.58 -63.92
C ASP A 159 35.06 37.38 -63.35
N HIS A 160 35.58 36.15 -63.50
CA HIS A 160 34.99 34.94 -62.88
C HIS A 160 35.07 34.98 -61.34
N ARG A 161 36.19 35.44 -60.76
CA ARG A 161 36.39 35.47 -59.29
C ARG A 161 35.46 36.47 -58.58
N THR A 162 35.07 37.54 -59.26
CA THR A 162 34.27 38.62 -58.66
C THR A 162 32.82 38.63 -59.12
N ALA A 163 32.37 37.61 -59.87
CA ALA A 163 30.99 37.49 -60.31
C ALA A 163 30.04 37.27 -59.12
N ALA A 164 28.89 37.97 -59.11
CA ALA A 164 27.87 37.82 -58.09
C ALA A 164 27.09 36.49 -58.21
N GLU A 165 26.99 35.95 -59.42
CA GLU A 165 26.53 34.58 -59.70
C GLU A 165 27.51 33.94 -60.70
N LEU A 166 27.93 32.72 -60.39
CA LEU A 166 28.72 31.88 -61.28
C LEU A 166 27.78 30.94 -62.06
N ASP A 167 28.11 30.65 -63.32
CA ASP A 167 27.40 29.66 -64.15
C ASP A 167 27.81 28.24 -63.75
N HIS A 168 27.42 27.84 -62.54
CA HIS A 168 27.34 26.44 -62.11
C HIS A 168 25.86 26.12 -61.82
N PRO A 169 25.42 24.84 -61.92
CA PRO A 169 24.01 24.46 -61.83
C PRO A 169 23.27 24.90 -60.55
N GLU A 170 23.99 25.35 -59.53
CA GLU A 170 23.46 25.59 -58.18
C GLU A 170 23.64 27.04 -57.67
N LYS A 171 24.20 27.95 -58.49
CA LYS A 171 24.22 29.41 -58.28
C LYS A 171 24.41 29.95 -56.83
N SER A 172 25.41 29.49 -56.07
CA SER A 172 25.71 30.11 -54.76
C SER A 172 27.10 29.78 -54.22
N VAL A 173 27.84 30.83 -53.83
CA VAL A 173 29.19 30.76 -53.22
C VAL A 173 29.19 31.04 -51.71
N HIS A 174 28.04 31.34 -51.11
CA HIS A 174 27.94 31.82 -49.71
C HIS A 174 27.32 30.82 -48.72
N LYS A 175 26.93 29.62 -49.16
CA LYS A 175 26.41 28.57 -48.26
C LYS A 175 27.39 27.41 -48.20
N LYS A 176 27.70 26.93 -47.00
CA LYS A 176 28.46 25.68 -46.80
C LYS A 176 27.55 24.53 -47.24
N HIS A 177 27.92 23.81 -48.30
CA HIS A 177 27.09 22.70 -48.79
C HIS A 177 27.21 21.51 -47.83
N LEU A 178 26.10 21.15 -47.17
CA LEU A 178 25.96 19.87 -46.48
C LEU A 178 25.45 18.83 -47.49
N HIS A 179 25.79 17.56 -47.27
CA HIS A 179 25.32 16.46 -48.12
C HIS A 179 23.79 16.35 -48.09
N ALA A 180 23.17 15.79 -49.14
CA ALA A 180 21.71 15.66 -49.24
C ALA A 180 21.08 14.97 -48.01
N ASP A 181 21.75 13.96 -47.46
CA ASP A 181 21.32 13.21 -46.26
C ASP A 181 21.28 14.05 -44.97
N ALA A 182 21.82 15.27 -44.99
CA ALA A 182 21.72 16.21 -43.88
C ALA A 182 20.37 16.97 -43.87
N TYR A 183 19.65 17.00 -45.00
CA TYR A 183 18.39 17.74 -45.15
C TYR A 183 17.17 16.85 -44.92
N GLU A 184 17.24 15.58 -45.30
CA GLU A 184 16.14 14.63 -45.22
C GLU A 184 16.49 13.51 -44.21
N SER A 185 15.98 13.62 -42.99
CA SER A 185 16.14 12.62 -41.91
C SER A 185 17.60 12.30 -41.54
N PRO A 186 18.38 13.28 -41.03
CA PRO A 186 19.75 13.03 -40.62
C PRO A 186 19.83 11.96 -39.52
N ALA A 187 20.69 10.96 -39.72
CA ALA A 187 21.02 9.98 -38.69
C ALA A 187 21.90 10.64 -37.62
N LEU A 188 21.32 11.01 -36.48
CA LEU A 188 22.07 11.58 -35.35
C LEU A 188 22.77 10.45 -34.58
N THR A 189 24.11 10.43 -34.59
CA THR A 189 24.93 9.48 -33.82
C THR A 189 25.75 10.21 -32.75
N GLY A 190 26.15 9.51 -31.68
CA GLY A 190 26.85 10.12 -30.53
C GLY A 190 25.90 10.85 -29.58
N THR A 191 26.28 12.05 -29.13
CA THR A 191 25.50 12.89 -28.18
C THR A 191 25.13 14.24 -28.81
N PRO A 192 24.18 14.27 -29.77
CA PRO A 192 23.74 15.51 -30.42
C PRO A 192 23.11 16.46 -29.40
N THR A 193 23.39 17.75 -29.53
CA THR A 193 22.75 18.81 -28.73
C THR A 193 21.72 19.57 -29.58
N ALA A 194 20.59 19.92 -28.97
CA ALA A 194 19.57 20.78 -29.57
C ALA A 194 19.18 21.85 -28.54
N PRO A 195 18.81 23.08 -28.96
CA PRO A 195 18.29 24.10 -28.05
C PRO A 195 17.07 23.60 -27.26
N THR A 196 16.96 23.98 -25.99
CA THR A 196 15.80 23.65 -25.16
C THR A 196 14.64 24.55 -25.55
N ALA A 197 13.56 23.96 -26.08
CA ALA A 197 12.34 24.67 -26.40
C ALA A 197 11.64 25.23 -25.15
N ALA A 198 10.83 26.26 -25.31
CA ALA A 198 10.02 26.81 -24.23
C ALA A 198 8.94 25.81 -23.76
N ARG A 199 8.54 25.87 -22.48
CA ARG A 199 7.50 25.00 -21.91
C ARG A 199 6.20 25.10 -22.73
N GLY A 200 5.58 23.97 -23.05
CA GLY A 200 4.33 23.90 -23.81
C GLY A 200 4.50 23.95 -25.33
N THR A 201 5.72 24.01 -25.85
CA THR A 201 5.98 23.86 -27.30
C THR A 201 5.44 22.53 -27.80
N ASN A 202 4.58 22.56 -28.82
CA ASN A 202 3.88 21.41 -29.41
C ASN A 202 4.13 21.27 -30.92
N THR A 203 5.35 21.59 -31.36
CA THR A 203 5.76 21.56 -32.78
C THR A 203 6.59 20.31 -33.10
N ALA A 204 6.99 20.15 -34.36
CA ALA A 204 7.87 19.08 -34.81
C ALA A 204 9.37 19.29 -34.48
N GLN A 205 9.71 20.23 -33.59
CA GLN A 205 11.10 20.43 -33.15
C GLN A 205 11.61 19.20 -32.36
N ILE A 206 12.92 18.94 -32.44
CA ILE A 206 13.55 17.86 -31.67
C ILE A 206 13.41 18.17 -30.16
N ALA A 207 12.77 17.25 -29.43
CA ALA A 207 12.68 17.33 -27.97
C ALA A 207 14.00 16.88 -27.34
N ASN A 208 14.71 17.79 -26.67
CA ASN A 208 15.91 17.46 -25.92
C ASN A 208 15.58 16.96 -24.49
N THR A 209 16.57 16.37 -23.80
CA THR A 209 16.39 15.81 -22.46
C THR A 209 15.94 16.84 -21.43
N ALA A 210 16.43 18.08 -21.52
CA ALA A 210 16.06 19.17 -20.61
C ALA A 210 14.58 19.56 -20.76
N PHE A 211 14.06 19.64 -21.98
CA PHE A 211 12.64 19.91 -22.25
C PHE A 211 11.75 18.81 -21.68
N VAL A 212 12.11 17.53 -21.89
CA VAL A 212 11.35 16.39 -21.34
C VAL A 212 11.37 16.40 -19.81
N ALA A 213 12.53 16.63 -19.18
CA ALA A 213 12.64 16.72 -17.73
C ALA A 213 11.77 17.86 -17.15
N GLN A 214 11.78 19.03 -17.80
CA GLN A 214 10.91 20.16 -17.42
C GLN A 214 9.43 19.81 -17.57
N ALA A 215 9.03 19.10 -18.63
CA ALA A 215 7.65 18.67 -18.86
C ALA A 215 7.17 17.64 -17.81
N ILE A 216 8.04 16.71 -17.40
CA ILE A 216 7.73 15.74 -16.33
C ILE A 216 7.65 16.44 -14.97
N ALA A 217 8.63 17.29 -14.64
CA ALA A 217 8.60 18.07 -13.40
C ALA A 217 7.36 18.97 -13.34
N ALA A 218 6.98 19.56 -14.48
CA ALA A 218 5.74 20.31 -14.65
C ALA A 218 4.51 19.47 -14.34
N LEU A 219 4.41 18.25 -14.88
CA LEU A 219 3.29 17.34 -14.65
C LEU A 219 3.19 16.93 -13.18
N VAL A 220 4.33 16.60 -12.55
CA VAL A 220 4.39 16.26 -11.12
C VAL A 220 4.00 17.47 -10.25
N ASN A 221 4.51 18.66 -10.58
CA ASN A 221 4.20 19.91 -9.87
C ASN A 221 2.79 20.45 -10.16
N SER A 222 2.10 19.95 -11.19
CA SER A 222 0.71 20.32 -11.48
C SER A 222 -0.28 19.58 -10.59
N SER A 223 0.15 18.53 -9.88
CA SER A 223 -0.69 17.86 -8.91
C SER A 223 0.00 17.57 -7.56
N PRO A 224 0.64 18.57 -6.90
CA PRO A 224 1.29 18.36 -5.61
C PRO A 224 0.27 17.90 -4.58
N ALA A 225 -0.93 18.50 -4.60
CA ALA A 225 -2.03 18.11 -3.73
C ALA A 225 -2.50 16.67 -3.96
N ALA A 226 -2.54 16.16 -5.20
CA ALA A 226 -2.93 14.78 -5.46
C ALA A 226 -1.83 13.78 -5.07
N LEU A 227 -0.56 14.11 -5.32
CA LEU A 227 0.58 13.31 -4.82
C LEU A 227 0.65 13.31 -3.29
N ASP A 228 0.35 14.45 -2.67
CA ASP A 228 0.23 14.60 -1.23
C ASP A 228 -0.94 13.75 -0.71
N THR A 229 -2.11 13.80 -1.34
CA THR A 229 -3.27 12.94 -0.99
C THR A 229 -2.92 11.45 -1.12
N LEU A 230 -2.21 11.05 -2.17
CA LEU A 230 -1.75 9.65 -2.34
C LEU A 230 -0.74 9.26 -1.26
N GLN A 231 0.15 10.18 -0.85
CA GLN A 231 1.08 9.96 0.24
C GLN A 231 0.38 9.91 1.60
N GLU A 232 -0.63 10.76 1.83
CA GLU A 232 -1.47 10.78 3.03
C GLU A 232 -2.29 9.49 3.13
N LEU A 233 -2.89 9.02 2.04
CA LEU A 233 -3.59 7.73 1.96
C LEU A 233 -2.63 6.58 2.27
N ALA A 234 -1.46 6.54 1.63
CA ALA A 234 -0.44 5.52 1.86
C ALA A 234 0.02 5.52 3.33
N LYS A 235 0.26 6.69 3.92
CA LYS A 235 0.58 6.83 5.35
C LYS A 235 -0.59 6.41 6.25
N ALA A 236 -1.82 6.77 5.92
CA ALA A 236 -3.02 6.45 6.70
C ALA A 236 -3.29 4.94 6.77
N ILE A 237 -2.91 4.19 5.73
CA ILE A 237 -2.95 2.72 5.72
C ILE A 237 -1.64 2.07 6.20
N GLY A 238 -0.67 2.86 6.68
CA GLY A 238 0.59 2.35 7.22
C GLY A 238 1.59 1.83 6.17
N ASN A 239 1.46 2.26 4.91
CA ASN A 239 2.20 1.75 3.75
C ASN A 239 2.10 0.22 3.62
N ASP A 240 0.98 -0.38 4.03
CA ASP A 240 0.78 -1.83 4.03
C ASP A 240 0.44 -2.35 2.62
N PRO A 241 1.34 -3.12 1.97
CA PRO A 241 1.06 -3.70 0.65
C PRO A 241 -0.06 -4.74 0.67
N ASN A 242 -0.41 -5.26 1.85
CA ASN A 242 -1.42 -6.29 2.07
C ASN A 242 -2.58 -5.76 2.93
N PHE A 243 -2.87 -4.46 2.87
CA PHE A 243 -3.87 -3.79 3.72
C PHE A 243 -5.19 -4.57 3.83
N ALA A 244 -5.72 -5.09 2.73
CA ALA A 244 -6.94 -5.88 2.71
C ALA A 244 -6.83 -7.14 3.60
N THR A 245 -5.75 -7.91 3.46
CA THR A 245 -5.47 -9.11 4.26
C THR A 245 -5.28 -8.76 5.73
N THR A 246 -4.54 -7.68 6.03
CA THR A 246 -4.30 -7.22 7.40
C THR A 246 -5.60 -6.83 8.10
N ILE A 247 -6.47 -6.08 7.43
CA ILE A 247 -7.79 -5.70 7.96
C ILE A 247 -8.69 -6.92 8.11
N LEU A 248 -8.70 -7.84 7.15
CA LEU A 248 -9.46 -9.10 7.24
C LEU A 248 -9.02 -9.92 8.46
N ASN A 249 -7.73 -10.07 8.71
CA ASN A 249 -7.21 -10.77 9.88
C ASN A 249 -7.63 -10.08 11.18
N LYS A 250 -7.49 -8.74 11.27
CA LYS A 250 -7.92 -7.98 12.46
C LYS A 250 -9.43 -8.04 12.71
N ILE A 251 -10.24 -8.18 11.67
CA ILE A 251 -11.69 -8.37 11.78
C ILE A 251 -12.00 -9.81 12.20
N ALA A 252 -11.27 -10.80 11.67
CA ALA A 252 -11.41 -12.20 12.04
C ALA A 252 -11.02 -12.48 13.51
N GLU A 253 -10.17 -11.65 14.10
CA GLU A 253 -9.90 -11.65 15.55
C GLU A 253 -11.06 -11.13 16.42
N LYS A 254 -12.09 -10.52 15.81
CA LYS A 254 -13.28 -10.06 16.54
C LYS A 254 -14.29 -11.19 16.69
N VAL A 255 -14.83 -11.28 17.91
CA VAL A 255 -15.91 -12.20 18.26
C VAL A 255 -17.14 -11.96 17.38
N SER A 256 -17.62 -13.00 16.72
CA SER A 256 -18.83 -12.95 15.89
C SER A 256 -20.11 -12.72 16.70
N LYS A 257 -21.07 -12.02 16.09
CA LYS A 257 -22.44 -11.84 16.64
C LYS A 257 -23.27 -13.12 16.63
N SER A 258 -22.92 -14.09 15.77
CA SER A 258 -23.69 -15.34 15.57
C SER A 258 -23.03 -16.56 16.22
N GLY A 259 -22.14 -16.33 17.19
CA GLY A 259 -21.43 -17.39 17.90
C GLY A 259 -19.96 -17.43 17.54
N ASP A 260 -19.13 -17.58 18.57
CA ASP A 260 -17.69 -17.71 18.49
C ASP A 260 -17.18 -18.53 19.69
N THR A 261 -16.00 -19.12 19.58
CA THR A 261 -15.39 -19.89 20.68
C THR A 261 -14.25 -19.09 21.30
N MET A 262 -14.46 -18.55 22.50
CA MET A 262 -13.38 -17.92 23.26
C MET A 262 -12.61 -18.99 24.05
N SER A 263 -11.39 -19.32 23.60
CA SER A 263 -10.51 -20.30 24.24
C SER A 263 -9.60 -19.70 25.33
N GLY A 264 -9.58 -18.37 25.48
CA GLY A 264 -8.79 -17.64 26.48
C GLY A 264 -9.64 -16.89 27.51
N ASN A 265 -8.99 -16.30 28.52
CA ASN A 265 -9.67 -15.54 29.58
C ASN A 265 -10.37 -14.30 29.02
N LEU A 266 -11.69 -14.21 29.21
CA LEU A 266 -12.49 -13.02 28.88
C LEU A 266 -12.59 -12.09 30.09
N ASN A 267 -11.89 -10.95 30.07
CA ASN A 267 -11.94 -9.94 31.12
C ASN A 267 -13.04 -8.91 30.83
N LEU A 268 -14.14 -8.94 31.61
CA LEU A 268 -15.28 -8.03 31.45
C LEU A 268 -15.27 -7.03 32.60
N GLY A 269 -15.12 -5.74 32.28
CA GLY A 269 -14.99 -4.66 33.27
C GLY A 269 -16.21 -4.39 34.16
N LYS A 270 -17.29 -5.18 34.02
CA LYS A 270 -18.49 -5.19 34.87
C LYS A 270 -19.00 -6.63 35.02
N ALA A 271 -19.86 -6.86 36.02
CA ALA A 271 -20.52 -8.15 36.22
C ALA A 271 -21.14 -8.65 34.90
N LEU A 272 -20.86 -9.92 34.57
CA LEU A 272 -21.33 -10.59 33.37
C LEU A 272 -22.86 -10.61 33.38
N ASN A 273 -23.50 -9.70 32.64
CA ASN A 273 -24.94 -9.64 32.56
C ASN A 273 -25.42 -10.51 31.40
N PHE A 274 -25.72 -11.79 31.67
CA PHE A 274 -26.34 -12.69 30.70
C PHE A 274 -27.81 -12.28 30.48
N THR A 275 -28.03 -11.24 29.68
CA THR A 275 -29.39 -10.79 29.33
C THR A 275 -29.87 -11.62 28.13
N GLY A 276 -30.75 -12.59 28.37
CA GLY A 276 -31.26 -13.48 27.31
C GLY A 276 -31.43 -14.94 27.72
N GLY A 277 -31.08 -15.30 28.96
CA GLY A 277 -31.13 -16.68 29.45
C GLY A 277 -29.90 -17.45 28.98
N VAL A 278 -29.14 -17.99 29.93
CA VAL A 278 -28.10 -18.97 29.63
C VAL A 278 -28.84 -20.26 29.31
N THR A 279 -28.96 -20.63 28.03
CA THR A 279 -29.74 -21.82 27.60
C THR A 279 -29.18 -23.13 28.18
N SER A 280 -27.95 -23.08 28.71
CA SER A 280 -27.34 -24.05 29.62
C SER A 280 -26.37 -23.32 30.57
N ALA A 281 -26.87 -22.80 31.71
CA ALA A 281 -26.00 -22.56 32.87
C ALA A 281 -25.72 -23.89 33.59
N GLY A 282 -25.30 -24.87 32.82
CA GLY A 282 -24.51 -25.98 33.26
C GLY A 282 -23.38 -26.05 32.25
N ILE A 283 -22.16 -26.21 32.73
CA ILE A 283 -21.21 -27.01 31.96
C ILE A 283 -21.91 -28.39 31.82
N TRP A 284 -22.59 -28.62 30.67
CA TRP A 284 -23.27 -29.84 30.14
C TRP A 284 -24.76 -30.12 30.51
N PRO A 285 -25.51 -30.83 29.63
CA PRO A 285 -26.94 -31.12 29.81
C PRO A 285 -27.17 -32.37 30.69
N GLY A 286 -27.91 -32.22 31.78
CA GLY A 286 -28.36 -33.33 32.61
C GLY A 286 -29.59 -34.04 32.01
N GLN A 287 -29.55 -35.37 31.93
CA GLN A 287 -30.72 -36.18 31.62
C GLN A 287 -31.62 -36.28 32.87
N LYS A 288 -32.91 -36.43 32.62
CA LYS A 288 -34.00 -36.31 33.59
C LYS A 288 -33.89 -37.37 34.69
N ASP A 289 -33.62 -36.96 35.92
CA ASP A 289 -33.54 -37.88 37.06
C ASP A 289 -34.85 -37.94 37.85
N VAL A 290 -35.23 -39.15 38.28
CA VAL A 290 -36.42 -39.43 39.09
C VAL A 290 -35.99 -40.29 40.28
N GLY A 291 -35.67 -39.65 41.41
CA GLY A 291 -35.74 -40.28 42.73
C GLY A 291 -34.45 -40.42 43.55
N ASP A 292 -33.26 -40.17 42.99
CA ASP A 292 -31.98 -40.36 43.70
C ASP A 292 -31.17 -39.05 43.85
N PRO A 293 -30.17 -38.97 44.77
CA PRO A 293 -29.34 -37.77 44.94
C PRO A 293 -28.54 -37.49 43.65
N ILE A 294 -28.91 -36.39 42.99
CA ILE A 294 -28.39 -35.87 41.73
C ILE A 294 -26.88 -36.13 41.59
N ALA A 295 -26.48 -37.01 40.66
CA ALA A 295 -25.06 -37.18 40.36
C ALA A 295 -24.54 -35.95 39.59
N ALA A 296 -23.21 -35.74 39.57
CA ALA A 296 -22.61 -34.54 38.98
C ALA A 296 -23.02 -34.29 37.52
N GLN A 297 -23.41 -35.32 36.78
CA GLN A 297 -23.83 -35.24 35.38
C GLN A 297 -25.34 -34.97 35.20
N ASP A 298 -26.12 -34.95 36.28
CA ASP A 298 -27.59 -34.90 36.23
C ASP A 298 -28.15 -33.55 36.75
N ALA A 299 -27.28 -32.66 37.27
CA ALA A 299 -27.66 -31.31 37.69
C ALA A 299 -27.63 -30.33 36.51
N ASN A 300 -28.72 -29.57 36.34
CA ASN A 300 -28.77 -28.48 35.36
C ASN A 300 -27.81 -27.32 35.68
N LEU A 301 -27.40 -27.18 36.94
CA LEU A 301 -26.47 -26.17 37.42
C LEU A 301 -25.51 -26.82 38.41
N ILE A 302 -24.29 -27.08 37.95
CA ILE A 302 -23.19 -27.58 38.77
C ILE A 302 -22.34 -26.38 39.17
N ILE A 303 -22.33 -26.06 40.46
CA ILE A 303 -21.45 -25.02 41.00
C ILE A 303 -20.33 -25.72 41.77
N ALA A 304 -19.23 -25.98 41.06
CA ALA A 304 -18.03 -26.58 41.63
C ALA A 304 -17.25 -25.55 42.45
N SER A 305 -17.46 -25.53 43.76
CA SER A 305 -16.77 -24.64 44.69
C SER A 305 -16.10 -25.44 45.82
N TRP A 306 -14.90 -25.01 46.23
CA TRP A 306 -14.23 -25.54 47.43
C TRP A 306 -14.59 -24.78 48.71
N PHE A 307 -15.24 -23.62 48.56
CA PHE A 307 -15.49 -22.63 49.62
C PHE A 307 -16.99 -22.36 49.85
N GLY A 308 -17.86 -23.09 49.16
CA GLY A 308 -19.30 -22.89 49.20
C GLY A 308 -19.82 -21.80 48.27
N ILE A 309 -21.12 -21.53 48.37
CA ILE A 309 -21.89 -20.56 47.60
C ILE A 309 -22.63 -19.68 48.59
N GLY A 310 -22.44 -18.36 48.54
CA GLY A 310 -23.06 -17.42 49.48
C GLY A 310 -23.94 -16.39 48.79
N PHE A 311 -25.07 -16.08 49.42
CA PHE A 311 -25.93 -14.96 49.07
C PHE A 311 -25.58 -13.78 49.99
N TYR A 312 -25.03 -12.72 49.42
CA TYR A 312 -24.55 -11.56 50.17
C TYR A 312 -25.64 -10.48 50.27
N ASP A 313 -26.02 -10.14 51.50
CA ASP A 313 -26.88 -9.02 51.82
C ASP A 313 -26.08 -7.72 51.79
N MET A 314 -26.33 -6.89 50.78
CA MET A 314 -25.68 -5.60 50.62
C MET A 314 -26.10 -4.56 51.67
N CYS A 315 -27.28 -4.71 52.28
CA CYS A 315 -27.78 -3.79 53.31
C CYS A 315 -27.01 -3.99 54.62
N ASN A 316 -26.91 -5.24 55.07
CA ASN A 316 -26.23 -5.59 56.32
C ASN A 316 -24.76 -6.02 56.14
N LYS A 317 -24.27 -6.05 54.89
CA LYS A 317 -22.88 -6.39 54.52
C LYS A 317 -22.43 -7.77 55.03
N GLN A 318 -23.30 -8.78 54.93
CA GLN A 318 -23.02 -10.14 55.38
C GLN A 318 -23.57 -11.20 54.42
N VAL A 319 -23.02 -12.40 54.44
CA VAL A 319 -23.65 -13.56 53.77
C VAL A 319 -24.86 -13.99 54.60
N SER A 320 -26.06 -13.85 54.04
CA SER A 320 -27.31 -14.15 54.75
C SER A 320 -27.63 -15.63 54.76
N CYS A 321 -27.24 -16.33 53.70
CA CYS A 321 -27.36 -17.78 53.55
C CYS A 321 -26.38 -18.30 52.51
N GLY A 322 -26.12 -19.60 52.54
CA GLY A 322 -25.23 -20.25 51.59
C GLY A 322 -25.26 -21.76 51.67
N ILE A 323 -24.54 -22.39 50.76
CA ILE A 323 -24.37 -23.84 50.69
C ILE A 323 -22.87 -24.10 50.79
N ASP A 324 -22.43 -24.86 51.79
CA ASP A 324 -21.10 -25.46 51.80
C ASP A 324 -21.11 -26.65 50.84
N THR A 325 -20.55 -26.43 49.65
CA THR A 325 -20.49 -27.42 48.57
C THR A 325 -19.59 -28.62 48.85
N ARG A 326 -18.80 -28.60 49.95
CA ARG A 326 -17.97 -29.75 50.38
C ARG A 326 -18.72 -30.67 51.33
N THR A 327 -19.42 -30.09 52.30
CA THR A 327 -20.14 -30.86 53.33
C THR A 327 -21.63 -31.04 53.00
N GLY A 328 -22.14 -30.31 52.02
CA GLY A 328 -23.56 -30.28 51.66
C GLY A 328 -24.41 -29.46 52.62
N ASN A 329 -23.80 -28.77 53.59
CA ASN A 329 -24.51 -28.03 54.62
C ASN A 329 -25.16 -26.76 54.04
N TYR A 330 -26.45 -26.59 54.31
CA TYR A 330 -27.16 -25.34 54.09
C TYR A 330 -26.99 -24.44 55.31
N LEU A 331 -26.35 -23.29 55.13
CA LEU A 331 -26.06 -22.32 56.17
C LEU A 331 -27.04 -21.15 56.04
N THR A 332 -27.74 -20.79 57.11
CA THR A 332 -28.66 -19.64 57.10
C THR A 332 -28.53 -18.85 58.40
N ASN A 333 -28.36 -17.53 58.30
CA ASN A 333 -28.43 -16.65 59.48
C ASN A 333 -29.90 -16.39 59.89
N GLY A 334 -30.82 -16.52 58.93
CA GLY A 334 -32.26 -16.36 59.13
C GLY A 334 -33.00 -17.68 59.35
N LYS A 335 -34.33 -17.59 59.47
CA LYS A 335 -35.21 -18.77 59.57
C LYS A 335 -35.32 -19.48 58.22
N VAL A 336 -35.29 -20.81 58.23
CA VAL A 336 -35.78 -21.64 57.13
C VAL A 336 -37.30 -21.79 57.30
N ILE A 337 -38.08 -21.26 56.35
CA ILE A 337 -39.55 -21.34 56.38
C ILE A 337 -40.00 -22.35 55.34
N THR A 338 -40.44 -23.53 55.78
CA THR A 338 -41.00 -24.57 54.89
C THR A 338 -42.51 -24.69 55.07
N LYS A 339 -43.28 -24.42 54.02
CA LYS A 339 -44.76 -24.53 54.06
C LYS A 339 -45.25 -25.99 53.96
N GLY A 340 -44.49 -26.84 53.27
CA GLY A 340 -44.79 -28.27 53.09
C GLY A 340 -44.16 -29.18 54.15
N GLY A 341 -43.55 -28.62 55.19
CA GLY A 341 -42.83 -29.37 56.21
C GLY A 341 -41.37 -29.67 55.84
N VAL A 342 -40.71 -30.45 56.69
CA VAL A 342 -39.35 -30.98 56.49
C VAL A 342 -39.45 -32.50 56.61
N GLU A 343 -39.00 -33.23 55.60
CA GLU A 343 -38.96 -34.68 55.59
C GLU A 343 -37.53 -35.17 55.84
N GLY A 344 -37.37 -36.22 56.66
CA GLY A 344 -36.08 -36.80 57.03
C GLY A 344 -35.86 -36.89 58.54
N ASN A 345 -34.75 -37.50 58.93
CA ASN A 345 -34.35 -37.61 60.33
C ASN A 345 -33.88 -36.25 60.86
N LEU A 346 -34.70 -35.61 61.69
CA LEU A 346 -34.37 -34.37 62.38
C LEU A 346 -33.49 -34.68 63.61
N ASN A 347 -32.21 -34.96 63.37
CA ASN A 347 -31.23 -35.19 64.43
C ASN A 347 -30.64 -33.86 64.89
N GLY A 348 -30.91 -33.45 66.13
CA GLY A 348 -30.32 -32.27 66.77
C GLY A 348 -30.14 -32.48 68.27
N THR A 349 -29.14 -31.84 68.87
CA THR A 349 -29.01 -31.80 70.33
C THR A 349 -30.04 -30.83 70.90
N ALA A 350 -30.64 -31.20 72.03
CA ALA A 350 -31.75 -30.49 72.67
C ALA A 350 -31.37 -29.10 73.24
N ASP A 351 -30.16 -28.60 73.01
CA ASP A 351 -29.70 -27.32 73.56
C ASP A 351 -30.49 -26.13 72.99
N ASN A 352 -31.05 -26.27 71.77
CA ASN A 352 -31.85 -25.22 71.11
C ASN A 352 -33.29 -25.65 70.75
N ALA A 353 -33.62 -26.94 70.83
CA ALA A 353 -34.93 -27.48 70.45
C ALA A 353 -35.81 -27.78 71.68
N SER A 354 -36.10 -26.76 72.48
CA SER A 354 -36.90 -26.90 73.72
C SER A 354 -38.42 -27.01 73.49
N LYS A 355 -38.88 -26.91 72.23
CA LYS A 355 -40.30 -26.87 71.89
C LYS A 355 -40.58 -27.62 70.59
N LEU A 356 -41.44 -28.64 70.64
CA LEU A 356 -42.13 -29.19 69.47
C LEU A 356 -43.55 -28.64 69.48
N GLY A 357 -43.89 -27.76 68.52
CA GLY A 357 -45.20 -27.08 68.50
C GLY A 357 -45.48 -26.22 69.74
N GLY A 358 -44.44 -25.71 70.42
CA GLY A 358 -44.58 -24.86 71.60
C GLY A 358 -44.67 -25.58 72.95
N LYS A 359 -44.68 -26.92 72.98
CA LYS A 359 -44.72 -27.73 74.22
C LYS A 359 -43.33 -28.25 74.58
N SER A 360 -43.00 -28.27 75.87
CA SER A 360 -41.73 -28.83 76.33
C SER A 360 -41.71 -30.35 76.17
N LEU A 361 -40.52 -30.94 75.98
CA LEU A 361 -40.36 -32.40 75.98
C LEU A 361 -40.87 -33.03 77.28
N ALA A 362 -40.76 -32.32 78.41
CA ALA A 362 -41.31 -32.71 79.70
C ALA A 362 -42.85 -32.79 79.69
N ASP A 363 -43.53 -31.83 79.05
CA ASP A 363 -45.01 -31.86 78.90
C ASP A 363 -45.47 -33.05 78.05
N ILE A 364 -44.70 -33.39 77.02
CA ILE A 364 -44.99 -34.51 76.12
C ILE A 364 -44.77 -35.83 76.87
N LEU A 365 -43.63 -35.98 77.56
CA LEU A 365 -43.31 -37.17 78.33
C LEU A 365 -44.27 -37.39 79.51
N GLY A 366 -44.66 -36.31 80.20
CA GLY A 366 -45.64 -36.38 81.29
C GLY A 366 -47.01 -36.89 80.85
N LYS A 367 -47.47 -36.51 79.65
CA LYS A 367 -48.74 -37.02 79.09
C LYS A 367 -48.67 -38.49 78.69
N ILE A 368 -47.54 -38.92 78.12
CA ILE A 368 -47.33 -40.32 77.72
C ILE A 368 -47.26 -41.22 78.97
N THR A 369 -46.54 -40.80 80.02
CA THR A 369 -46.44 -41.56 81.27
C THR A 369 -47.79 -41.68 81.98
N ALA A 370 -48.58 -40.60 82.04
CA ALA A 370 -49.91 -40.63 82.65
C ALA A 370 -50.90 -41.55 81.91
N GLN A 371 -50.80 -41.65 80.58
CA GLN A 371 -51.62 -42.57 79.79
C GLN A 371 -51.16 -44.04 79.90
N ASN A 372 -49.87 -44.30 80.09
CA ASN A 372 -49.32 -45.67 80.10
C ASN A 372 -49.37 -46.37 81.47
N THR A 373 -49.47 -45.65 82.60
CA THR A 373 -49.52 -46.26 83.95
C THR A 373 -50.93 -46.30 84.58
N GLY A 374 -51.99 -46.05 83.80
CA GLY A 374 -53.36 -45.97 84.31
C GLY A 374 -53.55 -44.87 85.37
N GLY A 375 -52.68 -43.85 85.36
CA GLY A 375 -52.68 -42.77 86.34
C GLY A 375 -52.00 -43.08 87.67
N ILE A 376 -51.21 -44.15 87.82
CA ILE A 376 -50.39 -44.37 89.04
C ILE A 376 -49.25 -43.35 89.08
N VAL A 377 -49.11 -42.62 90.19
CA VAL A 377 -48.06 -41.60 90.42
C VAL A 377 -46.99 -42.02 91.42
N ALA A 378 -47.30 -42.97 92.30
CA ALA A 378 -46.34 -43.58 93.22
C ALA A 378 -46.88 -44.92 93.74
N SER A 379 -46.01 -45.85 94.09
CA SER A 379 -46.41 -47.14 94.66
C SER A 379 -45.28 -47.79 95.47
N SER A 380 -45.65 -48.64 96.43
CA SER A 380 -44.78 -49.58 97.12
C SER A 380 -45.39 -50.98 97.05
N ILE A 381 -44.72 -51.92 96.39
CA ILE A 381 -45.20 -53.32 96.22
C ILE A 381 -44.65 -54.24 97.33
N ALA A 382 -44.57 -53.71 98.56
CA ALA A 382 -44.21 -54.50 99.74
C ALA A 382 -45.40 -55.36 100.21
N GLN A 383 -45.13 -56.30 101.13
CA GLN A 383 -46.17 -57.11 101.79
C GLN A 383 -47.25 -56.21 102.42
N ASN A 384 -46.82 -55.15 103.10
CA ASN A 384 -47.66 -54.03 103.54
C ASN A 384 -47.40 -52.85 102.60
N GLY A 385 -48.15 -52.80 101.50
CA GLY A 385 -47.89 -51.95 100.34
C GLY A 385 -49.01 -50.96 100.03
N TRP A 386 -48.78 -50.12 99.03
CA TRP A 386 -49.75 -49.11 98.59
C TRP A 386 -49.53 -48.67 97.15
N VAL A 387 -50.58 -48.12 96.55
CA VAL A 387 -50.54 -47.42 95.25
C VAL A 387 -51.29 -46.10 95.38
N LYS A 388 -50.71 -45.03 94.84
CA LYS A 388 -51.30 -43.69 94.76
C LYS A 388 -51.56 -43.34 93.31
N PHE A 389 -52.79 -42.92 93.03
CA PHE A 389 -53.25 -42.48 91.72
C PHE A 389 -53.15 -40.95 91.59
N ALA A 390 -53.06 -40.47 90.35
CA ALA A 390 -52.91 -39.07 89.99
C ALA A 390 -54.10 -38.21 90.43
N ASN A 391 -55.28 -38.82 90.56
CA ASN A 391 -56.48 -38.18 91.09
C ASN A 391 -56.51 -38.08 92.62
N GLY A 392 -55.46 -38.54 93.31
CA GLY A 392 -55.31 -38.49 94.77
C GLY A 392 -55.76 -39.76 95.50
N LEU A 393 -56.48 -40.68 94.85
CA LEU A 393 -56.92 -41.93 95.46
C LEU A 393 -55.71 -42.80 95.84
N ILE A 394 -55.79 -43.46 96.98
CA ILE A 394 -54.78 -44.36 97.51
C ILE A 394 -55.45 -45.69 97.84
N ILE A 395 -54.87 -46.78 97.37
CA ILE A 395 -55.22 -48.14 97.80
C ILE A 395 -54.01 -48.68 98.56
N GLN A 396 -54.25 -49.22 99.75
CA GLN A 396 -53.23 -49.82 100.61
C GLN A 396 -53.62 -51.24 100.95
N TRP A 397 -52.65 -52.12 101.15
CA TRP A 397 -52.88 -53.51 101.56
C TRP A 397 -51.83 -53.94 102.58
N GLY A 398 -52.10 -55.04 103.26
CA GLY A 398 -51.14 -55.64 104.16
C GLY A 398 -51.63 -56.86 104.89
N THR A 399 -50.75 -57.43 105.71
CA THR A 399 -51.06 -58.49 106.66
C THR A 399 -50.76 -58.04 108.09
N ILE A 400 -51.53 -58.58 109.03
CA ILE A 400 -51.33 -58.47 110.46
C ILE A 400 -50.99 -59.87 110.97
N ASP A 401 -49.79 -60.02 111.51
CA ASP A 401 -49.37 -61.25 112.17
C ASP A 401 -49.76 -61.20 113.64
N GLY A 402 -50.30 -62.31 114.16
CA GLY A 402 -50.60 -62.43 115.59
C GLY A 402 -51.74 -61.54 116.08
N LEU A 403 -52.79 -61.33 115.27
CA LEU A 403 -53.98 -60.59 115.70
C LEU A 403 -54.62 -61.28 116.93
N SER A 404 -55.07 -60.50 117.91
CA SER A 404 -55.75 -61.02 119.09
C SER A 404 -57.26 -60.77 119.04
N SER A 405 -58.01 -61.46 119.90
CA SER A 405 -59.44 -61.23 120.09
C SER A 405 -59.76 -59.93 120.84
N ALA A 406 -58.74 -59.24 121.36
CA ALA A 406 -58.88 -57.89 121.89
C ALA A 406 -58.64 -56.87 120.77
N ALA A 407 -59.52 -55.88 120.66
CA ALA A 407 -59.39 -54.83 119.65
C ALA A 407 -58.09 -54.02 119.83
N ARG A 408 -57.25 -54.01 118.78
CA ARG A 408 -55.96 -53.31 118.75
C ARG A 408 -55.85 -52.43 117.51
N SER A 409 -55.12 -51.32 117.64
CA SER A 409 -54.83 -50.41 116.53
C SER A 409 -53.58 -50.85 115.77
N TYR A 410 -53.67 -50.83 114.45
CA TYR A 410 -52.62 -51.14 113.49
C TYR A 410 -52.45 -49.95 112.53
N ALA A 411 -51.22 -49.71 112.09
CA ALA A 411 -50.92 -48.62 111.16
C ALA A 411 -51.20 -49.05 109.70
N PHE A 412 -51.72 -48.13 108.90
CA PHE A 412 -51.65 -48.26 107.45
C PHE A 412 -50.20 -48.14 106.97
N PRO A 413 -49.83 -48.74 105.82
CA PRO A 413 -48.51 -48.57 105.21
C PRO A 413 -48.07 -47.10 105.05
N ILE A 414 -49.02 -46.22 104.71
CA ILE A 414 -48.90 -44.77 104.72
C ILE A 414 -50.16 -44.13 105.30
N GLU A 415 -50.04 -42.91 105.83
CA GLU A 415 -51.19 -42.12 106.26
C GLU A 415 -52.00 -41.67 105.03
N PHE A 416 -53.34 -41.82 105.09
CA PHE A 416 -54.25 -41.22 104.12
C PHE A 416 -54.31 -39.70 104.34
N PRO A 417 -53.88 -38.86 103.38
CA PRO A 417 -53.78 -37.42 103.59
C PRO A 417 -55.08 -36.74 104.06
N ASN A 418 -56.24 -37.25 103.66
CA ASN A 418 -57.55 -36.67 104.00
C ASN A 418 -58.43 -37.65 104.79
N LYS A 419 -58.67 -38.84 104.25
CA LYS A 419 -59.59 -39.81 104.86
C LYS A 419 -59.39 -41.23 104.37
N ALA A 420 -59.32 -42.17 105.31
CA ALA A 420 -59.56 -43.59 105.04
C ALA A 420 -61.06 -43.83 104.85
N PHE A 421 -61.50 -44.20 103.64
CA PHE A 421 -62.91 -44.41 103.33
C PHE A 421 -63.43 -45.75 103.81
N MET A 422 -62.66 -46.80 103.53
CA MET A 422 -63.05 -48.17 103.78
C MET A 422 -61.81 -48.99 104.05
N ILE A 423 -61.97 -49.95 104.96
CA ILE A 423 -61.07 -51.08 105.12
C ILE A 423 -61.89 -52.35 105.07
N THR A 424 -61.37 -53.36 104.39
CA THR A 424 -61.92 -54.71 104.38
C THR A 424 -60.77 -55.71 104.42
N GLY A 425 -61.06 -56.94 104.77
CA GLY A 425 -60.05 -57.95 104.98
C GLY A 425 -60.63 -59.18 105.65
N GLY A 426 -59.79 -60.17 105.87
CA GLY A 426 -60.21 -61.44 106.42
C GLY A 426 -59.02 -62.29 106.81
N SER A 427 -59.32 -63.44 107.42
CA SER A 427 -58.29 -64.42 107.71
C SER A 427 -57.63 -64.93 106.43
N VAL A 428 -56.35 -65.25 106.53
CA VAL A 428 -55.62 -65.94 105.45
C VAL A 428 -55.69 -67.46 105.62
N SER A 429 -56.11 -67.98 106.78
CA SER A 429 -55.93 -69.39 107.15
C SER A 429 -57.10 -70.03 107.92
N TYR A 430 -58.16 -69.28 108.21
CA TYR A 430 -59.22 -69.72 109.13
C TYR A 430 -60.60 -69.17 108.74
N GLU A 431 -61.68 -69.88 109.06
CA GLU A 431 -63.04 -69.57 108.56
C GLU A 431 -63.83 -68.56 109.41
N TYR A 432 -63.29 -68.10 110.54
CA TYR A 432 -63.99 -67.17 111.44
C TYR A 432 -63.81 -65.69 111.04
N GLY A 433 -64.78 -64.87 111.50
CA GLY A 433 -64.84 -63.44 111.18
C GLY A 433 -63.78 -62.60 111.88
N VAL A 434 -63.29 -61.59 111.17
CA VAL A 434 -62.43 -60.53 111.69
C VAL A 434 -63.17 -59.21 111.60
N THR A 435 -63.13 -58.41 112.67
CA THR A 435 -63.57 -57.02 112.61
C THR A 435 -62.42 -56.14 112.17
N LEU A 436 -62.65 -55.34 111.13
CA LEU A 436 -61.77 -54.28 110.69
C LEU A 436 -62.55 -52.97 110.65
N LYS A 437 -62.02 -51.93 111.29
CA LYS A 437 -62.65 -50.61 111.31
C LYS A 437 -61.59 -49.52 111.24
N THR A 438 -61.78 -48.54 110.37
CA THR A 438 -60.92 -47.34 110.32
C THR A 438 -60.96 -46.59 111.65
N ALA A 439 -59.79 -46.30 112.22
CA ALA A 439 -59.67 -45.58 113.50
C ALA A 439 -59.30 -44.10 113.25
N SER A 440 -58.35 -43.87 112.34
CA SER A 440 -57.88 -42.56 111.90
C SER A 440 -57.35 -42.68 110.46
N ASN A 441 -56.76 -41.60 109.96
CA ASN A 441 -56.10 -41.59 108.65
C ASN A 441 -54.82 -42.44 108.61
N ALA A 442 -54.18 -42.64 109.76
CA ALA A 442 -52.95 -43.41 109.88
C ALA A 442 -53.16 -44.84 110.42
N GLN A 443 -54.32 -45.11 111.04
CA GLN A 443 -54.54 -46.36 111.77
C GLN A 443 -55.95 -46.94 111.59
N PHE A 444 -56.05 -48.25 111.76
CA PHE A 444 -57.31 -49.00 111.85
C PHE A 444 -57.29 -49.95 113.04
N VAL A 445 -58.47 -50.28 113.54
CA VAL A 445 -58.64 -51.27 114.60
C VAL A 445 -58.96 -52.62 113.97
N ALA A 446 -58.30 -53.66 114.45
CA ALA A 446 -58.58 -55.05 114.10
C ALA A 446 -58.80 -55.89 115.36
N ALA A 447 -59.71 -56.87 115.29
CA ALA A 447 -59.94 -57.86 116.33
C ALA A 447 -60.54 -59.14 115.76
N TRP A 448 -60.20 -60.29 116.33
CA TRP A 448 -60.90 -61.54 116.06
C TRP A 448 -62.25 -61.60 116.75
N TRP A 449 -63.27 -62.11 116.05
CA TRP A 449 -64.49 -62.54 116.73
C TRP A 449 -64.24 -63.85 117.48
N PRO A 450 -64.80 -64.01 118.70
CA PRO A 450 -64.78 -65.29 119.38
C PRO A 450 -65.53 -66.34 118.54
N ASP A 451 -65.15 -67.61 118.67
CA ASP A 451 -65.89 -68.72 118.05
C ASP A 451 -67.29 -68.90 118.69
N GLU A 452 -68.07 -69.84 118.17
CA GLU A 452 -69.42 -70.15 118.68
C GLU A 452 -69.45 -70.59 120.16
N LEU A 453 -68.29 -70.89 120.74
CA LEU A 453 -68.09 -71.32 122.14
C LEU A 453 -67.43 -70.22 123.00
N GLY A 454 -67.13 -69.04 122.45
CA GLY A 454 -66.51 -67.93 123.16
C GLY A 454 -64.98 -67.97 123.23
N THR A 455 -64.31 -68.88 122.51
CA THR A 455 -62.86 -69.07 122.58
C THR A 455 -62.12 -67.98 121.77
N PRO A 456 -61.11 -67.31 122.36
CA PRO A 456 -60.28 -66.34 121.65
C PRO A 456 -59.48 -66.98 120.51
N GLN A 457 -59.69 -66.52 119.28
CA GLN A 457 -58.94 -66.94 118.10
C GLN A 457 -57.66 -66.10 117.96
N ASN A 458 -56.65 -66.35 118.80
CA ASN A 458 -55.40 -65.58 118.80
C ASN A 458 -54.35 -66.21 117.88
N GLY A 459 -53.57 -65.37 117.18
CA GLY A 459 -52.32 -65.80 116.54
C GLY A 459 -52.37 -65.97 115.03
N ASN A 460 -53.56 -66.07 114.43
CA ASN A 460 -53.72 -66.30 113.00
C ASN A 460 -53.52 -65.01 112.19
N PRO A 461 -52.87 -65.08 111.00
CA PRO A 461 -52.64 -63.92 110.16
C PRO A 461 -53.95 -63.43 109.52
N VAL A 462 -54.06 -62.12 109.38
CA VAL A 462 -55.19 -61.43 108.73
C VAL A 462 -54.66 -60.55 107.63
N GLN A 463 -55.27 -60.57 106.46
CA GLN A 463 -54.98 -59.63 105.38
C GLN A 463 -56.02 -58.52 105.32
N PHE A 464 -55.61 -57.33 104.90
CA PHE A 464 -56.50 -56.20 104.70
C PHE A 464 -56.18 -55.47 103.39
N ILE A 465 -57.20 -54.80 102.87
CA ILE A 465 -57.10 -53.78 101.84
C ILE A 465 -57.93 -52.57 102.28
N ALA A 466 -57.37 -51.39 102.09
CA ALA A 466 -57.98 -50.13 102.44
C ALA A 466 -57.92 -49.15 101.28
N ILE A 467 -58.90 -48.27 101.21
CA ILE A 467 -59.00 -47.24 100.18
C ILE A 467 -59.34 -45.90 100.82
N GLY A 468 -58.74 -44.83 100.31
CA GLY A 468 -58.87 -43.47 100.82
C GLY A 468 -58.13 -42.49 99.94
N HIS A 469 -57.93 -41.26 100.41
CA HIS A 469 -57.11 -40.24 99.75
C HIS A 469 -56.60 -39.20 100.75
#